data_AF-A0A8T4XU83-F1
#
_entry.id   AF-A0A8T4XU83-F1
#
_cell.length_a   1.000
_cell.length_b   1.000
_cell.length_c   1.000
_cell.angle_alpha   90.00
_cell.angle_beta   90.00
_cell.angle_gamma   90.00
#
_symmetry.space_group_name_H-M   'P 1'
#
loop_
_entity.id
_entity.type
_entity.pdbx_description
1 polymer ?
#
loop_
_entity_poly.entity_id
_entity_poly.type
_entity_poly.pdbx_seq_one_letter_code
_entity_poly.pdbx_strand_id
1 'polypeptide(L)'
;TAFSITYVFSKPSGITDLNPGSVVRTIVEAISREIEYVHLQLQEAYRSGFLETAEGEALDLVVSLLGVKRKPPQPSSGIVTFGRNTEPEKIAIAGEVHLYDGSTEYELKRALVKEVVRIEGTFGGAPIT
;
A
#
# COMPACT_ATOMS: atom_id res chain seq x y z
N THR A 1 -41.22 -9.28 -33.77
CA THR A 1 -42.44 -8.46 -33.90
C THR A 1 -42.10 -7.05 -33.49
N ALA A 2 -42.12 -6.08 -34.41
CA ALA A 2 -41.84 -4.69 -34.10
C ALA A 2 -43.08 -4.04 -33.48
N PHE A 3 -42.94 -3.43 -32.31
CA PHE A 3 -44.00 -2.70 -31.62
C PHE A 3 -43.82 -1.21 -31.88
N SER A 4 -44.79 -0.58 -32.54
CA SER A 4 -44.82 0.85 -32.82
C SER A 4 -45.86 1.54 -31.92
N ILE A 5 -45.40 2.51 -31.14
CA ILE A 5 -46.25 3.36 -30.30
C ILE A 5 -46.62 4.61 -31.09
N THR A 6 -47.92 4.83 -31.29
CA THR A 6 -48.45 6.04 -31.90
C THR A 6 -49.05 6.93 -30.83
N TYR A 7 -48.41 8.06 -30.53
CA TYR A 7 -48.95 9.07 -29.61
C TYR A 7 -49.98 9.94 -30.35
N VAL A 8 -51.24 9.96 -29.87
CA VAL A 8 -52.28 10.86 -30.36
C VAL A 8 -52.52 11.94 -29.32
N PHE A 9 -52.02 13.16 -29.56
CA PHE A 9 -52.28 14.32 -28.70
C PHE A 9 -53.62 14.95 -29.10
N SER A 10 -54.59 15.02 -28.17
CA SER A 10 -55.96 15.53 -28.44
C SER A 10 -56.04 17.05 -28.66
N LYS A 11 -54.95 17.77 -28.42
CA LYS A 11 -54.73 19.18 -28.82
C LYS A 11 -53.30 19.32 -29.35
N PRO A 12 -53.06 20.05 -30.46
CA PRO A 12 -51.71 20.32 -30.90
C PRO A 12 -51.00 21.12 -29.80
N SER A 13 -49.83 20.65 -29.37
CA SER A 13 -49.03 21.25 -28.29
C SER A 13 -48.48 22.65 -28.62
N GLY A 14 -48.84 23.23 -29.78
CA GLY A 14 -48.26 24.46 -30.33
C GLY A 14 -46.82 24.30 -30.81
N ILE A 15 -46.11 23.27 -30.34
CA ILE A 15 -44.75 22.92 -30.74
C ILE A 15 -44.84 21.95 -31.92
N THR A 16 -44.58 22.46 -33.12
CA THR A 16 -44.69 21.71 -34.37
C THR A 16 -43.36 21.21 -34.90
N ASP A 17 -42.24 21.70 -34.34
CA ASP A 17 -40.91 21.44 -34.85
C ASP A 17 -40.22 20.30 -34.07
N LEU A 18 -40.47 19.07 -34.52
CA LEU A 18 -39.96 17.82 -33.91
C LEU A 18 -39.03 17.03 -34.84
N ASN A 19 -38.73 17.59 -36.02
CA ASN A 19 -37.90 16.93 -37.01
C ASN A 19 -36.40 17.07 -36.64
N PRO A 20 -35.54 16.15 -37.09
CA PRO A 20 -34.10 16.31 -36.96
C PRO A 20 -33.64 17.63 -37.59
N GLY A 21 -32.83 18.41 -36.86
CA GLY A 21 -32.42 19.76 -37.27
C GLY A 21 -33.30 20.89 -36.71
N SER A 22 -34.40 20.57 -36.04
CA SER A 22 -35.18 21.52 -35.24
C SER A 22 -34.38 22.06 -34.06
N VAL A 23 -34.47 23.37 -33.83
CA VAL A 23 -33.91 24.01 -32.62
C VAL A 23 -34.57 23.45 -31.34
N VAL A 24 -35.89 23.28 -31.36
CA VAL A 24 -36.64 22.81 -30.18
C VAL A 24 -36.25 21.38 -29.84
N ARG A 25 -36.20 20.50 -30.85
CA ARG A 25 -35.74 19.11 -30.64
C ARG A 25 -34.30 19.06 -30.12
N THR A 26 -33.39 19.83 -30.69
CA THR A 26 -31.98 19.85 -30.26
C THR A 26 -31.84 20.29 -28.80
N ILE A 27 -32.62 21.28 -28.34
CA ILE A 27 -32.60 21.70 -26.94
C ILE A 27 -33.09 20.57 -26.02
N VAL A 28 -34.18 19.90 -26.38
CA VAL A 28 -34.73 18.79 -25.58
C VAL A 28 -33.77 17.60 -25.52
N GLU A 29 -33.10 17.28 -26.64
CA GLU A 29 -32.08 16.23 -26.69
C GLU A 29 -30.87 16.58 -25.82
N ALA A 30 -30.40 17.84 -25.86
CA ALA A 30 -29.31 18.29 -25.01
C ALA A 30 -29.68 18.19 -23.52
N ILE A 31 -30.85 18.67 -23.12
CA ILE A 31 -31.33 18.57 -21.73
C ILE A 31 -31.48 17.12 -21.30
N SER A 32 -32.07 16.27 -22.15
CA SER A 32 -32.23 14.83 -21.86
C SER A 32 -30.88 14.16 -21.62
N ARG A 33 -29.85 14.50 -22.41
CA ARG A 33 -28.50 13.97 -22.26
C ARG A 33 -27.86 14.39 -20.93
N GLU A 34 -28.06 15.64 -20.51
CA GLU A 34 -27.57 16.10 -19.20
C GLU A 34 -28.31 15.40 -18.04
N ILE A 35 -29.63 15.20 -18.16
CA ILE A 35 -30.41 14.46 -17.17
C ILE A 35 -29.92 13.02 -17.05
N GLU A 36 -29.69 12.35 -18.18
CA GLU A 36 -29.16 10.98 -18.19
C GLU A 36 -27.78 10.92 -17.51
N TYR A 37 -26.90 11.87 -17.82
CA TYR A 37 -25.58 11.94 -17.20
C TYR A 37 -25.66 12.11 -15.67
N VAL A 38 -26.51 13.02 -15.18
CA VAL A 38 -26.75 13.20 -13.75
C VAL A 38 -27.35 11.93 -13.11
N HIS A 39 -28.26 11.26 -13.81
CA HIS A 39 -28.87 10.03 -13.32
C HIS A 39 -27.83 8.92 -13.13
N LEU A 40 -26.91 8.76 -14.09
CA LEU A 40 -25.83 7.78 -14.00
C LEU A 40 -24.90 8.07 -12.82
N GLN A 41 -24.53 9.35 -12.60
CA GLN A 41 -23.71 9.71 -11.44
C GLN A 41 -24.41 9.43 -10.12
N LEU A 42 -25.71 9.76 -10.03
CA LEU A 42 -26.49 9.51 -8.81
C LEU A 42 -26.62 8.01 -8.54
N GLN A 43 -26.82 7.21 -9.58
CA GLN A 43 -26.88 5.76 -9.47
C GLN A 43 -25.55 5.19 -8.96
N GLU A 44 -24.42 5.69 -9.45
CA GLU A 44 -23.10 5.26 -8.99
C GLU A 44 -22.85 5.62 -7.53
N ALA A 45 -23.21 6.84 -7.13
CA ALA A 45 -23.13 7.27 -5.74
C ALA A 45 -24.01 6.42 -4.82
N TYR A 46 -25.22 6.06 -5.27
CA TYR A 46 -26.12 5.18 -4.53
C TYR A 46 -25.52 3.78 -4.36
N ARG A 47 -24.99 3.18 -5.44
CA ARG A 47 -24.34 1.85 -5.39
C ARG A 47 -23.08 1.85 -4.53
N SER A 48 -22.35 2.96 -4.50
CA SER A 48 -21.17 3.12 -3.65
C SER A 48 -21.50 3.12 -2.15
N GLY A 49 -22.77 3.29 -1.76
CA GLY A 49 -23.21 3.25 -0.37
C GLY A 49 -23.46 1.86 0.21
N PHE A 50 -23.51 0.81 -0.62
CA PHE A 50 -23.82 -0.55 -0.17
C PHE A 50 -22.57 -1.42 -0.12
N LEU A 51 -22.44 -2.23 0.94
CA LEU A 51 -21.30 -3.11 1.14
C LEU A 51 -21.09 -4.12 0.00
N GLU A 52 -22.18 -4.59 -0.61
CA GLU A 52 -22.12 -5.58 -1.70
C GLU A 52 -21.67 -5.00 -3.03
N THR A 53 -21.84 -3.69 -3.24
CA THR A 53 -21.59 -3.04 -4.54
C THR A 53 -20.53 -1.95 -4.51
N ALA A 54 -20.13 -1.47 -3.33
CA ALA A 54 -19.06 -0.49 -3.19
C ALA A 54 -17.71 -1.11 -3.55
N GLU A 55 -16.89 -0.35 -4.27
CA GLU A 55 -15.54 -0.76 -4.66
C GLU A 55 -14.51 0.30 -4.25
N GLY A 56 -13.23 -0.11 -4.16
CA GLY A 56 -12.11 0.80 -3.89
C GLY A 56 -12.26 1.59 -2.58
N GLU A 57 -12.13 2.92 -2.66
CA GLU A 57 -12.19 3.83 -1.52
C GLU A 57 -13.59 3.86 -0.87
N ALA A 58 -14.65 3.78 -1.67
CA ALA A 58 -16.02 3.75 -1.15
C ALA A 58 -16.24 2.51 -0.24
N LEU A 59 -15.71 1.36 -0.64
CA LEU A 59 -15.76 0.14 0.18
C LEU A 59 -15.00 0.32 1.50
N ASP A 60 -13.80 0.89 1.44
CA ASP A 60 -12.99 1.16 2.63
C ASP A 60 -13.74 2.09 3.62
N LEU A 61 -14.48 3.08 3.12
CA LEU A 61 -15.33 3.98 3.94
C LEU A 61 -16.54 3.26 4.54
N VAL A 62 -17.30 2.48 3.75
CA VAL A 62 -18.47 1.75 4.26
C VAL A 62 -18.07 0.72 5.32
N VAL A 63 -16.98 -0.01 5.08
CA VAL A 63 -16.44 -1.01 6.01
C VAL A 63 -15.88 -0.36 7.29
N SER A 64 -15.41 0.89 7.20
CA SER A 64 -14.94 1.64 8.38
C SER A 64 -16.04 1.91 9.41
N LEU A 65 -17.31 2.01 8.99
CA LEU A 65 -18.46 2.14 9.92
C LEU A 65 -18.60 0.89 10.80
N LEU A 66 -18.18 -0.28 10.32
CA LEU A 66 -18.17 -1.53 11.07
C LEU A 66 -16.90 -1.70 11.92
N GLY A 67 -15.99 -0.73 11.90
CA GLY A 67 -14.72 -0.77 12.64
C GLY A 67 -13.64 -1.64 11.99
N VAL A 68 -13.85 -2.09 10.75
CA VAL A 68 -12.88 -2.90 10.01
C VAL A 68 -11.99 -1.98 9.17
N LYS A 69 -10.68 -2.28 9.11
CA LYS A 69 -9.70 -1.52 8.33
C LYS A 69 -8.95 -2.41 7.37
N ARG A 70 -8.69 -1.92 6.16
CA ARG A 70 -7.89 -2.61 5.15
C ARG A 70 -6.44 -2.77 5.65
N LYS A 71 -5.88 -3.96 5.47
CA LYS A 71 -4.48 -4.22 5.81
C LYS A 71 -3.58 -3.49 4.81
N PRO A 72 -2.64 -2.64 5.26
CA PRO A 72 -1.71 -1.98 4.36
C PRO A 72 -0.76 -2.99 3.73
N PRO A 73 -0.18 -2.69 2.56
CA PRO A 73 0.88 -3.50 1.99
C PRO A 73 2.06 -3.56 2.96
N GLN A 74 2.54 -4.77 3.25
CA GLN A 74 3.69 -4.99 4.12
C GLN A 74 4.88 -5.44 3.25
N PRO A 75 6.09 -4.90 3.50
CA PRO A 75 7.28 -5.37 2.80
C PRO A 75 7.53 -6.83 3.14
N SER A 76 8.04 -7.60 2.17
CA SER A 76 8.48 -8.96 2.45
C SER A 76 9.73 -8.92 3.33
N SER A 77 9.69 -9.64 4.45
CA SER A 77 10.83 -9.81 5.35
C SER A 77 11.17 -11.28 5.49
N GLY A 78 12.46 -11.61 5.54
CA GLY A 78 12.96 -12.95 5.77
C GLY A 78 14.38 -12.94 6.33
N ILE A 79 14.78 -14.04 6.95
CA ILE A 79 16.14 -14.24 7.46
C ILE A 79 16.91 -15.05 6.41
N VAL A 80 18.09 -14.57 6.03
CA VAL A 80 19.00 -15.27 5.11
C VAL A 80 20.31 -15.57 5.84
N THR A 81 20.74 -16.82 5.76
CA THR A 81 22.02 -17.27 6.31
C THR A 81 23.01 -17.44 5.18
N PHE A 82 24.10 -16.69 5.22
CA PHE A 82 25.20 -16.81 4.26
C PHE A 82 26.30 -17.69 4.86
N GLY A 83 26.57 -18.82 4.21
CA GLY A 83 27.72 -19.67 4.50
C GLY A 83 28.86 -19.38 3.52
N ARG A 84 30.10 -19.46 3.98
CA ARG A 84 31.29 -19.42 3.12
C ARG A 84 32.21 -20.60 3.44
N ASN A 85 32.87 -21.14 2.42
CA ASN A 85 33.83 -22.26 2.55
C ASN A 85 35.29 -21.79 2.68
N THR A 86 35.53 -20.48 2.63
CA THR A 86 36.86 -19.89 2.80
C THR A 86 37.02 -19.31 4.19
N GLU A 87 38.21 -19.48 4.78
CA GLU A 87 38.51 -18.93 6.09
C GLU A 87 38.40 -17.38 6.06
N PRO A 88 37.75 -16.75 7.04
CA PRO A 88 37.63 -15.30 7.08
C PRO A 88 39.01 -14.65 7.21
N GLU A 89 39.10 -13.40 6.73
CA GLU A 89 40.32 -12.61 6.85
C GLU A 89 40.68 -12.41 8.34
N LYS A 90 41.97 -12.55 8.66
CA LYS A 90 42.47 -12.33 10.02
C LYS A 90 42.48 -10.83 10.29
N ILE A 91 41.50 -10.36 11.06
CA ILE A 91 41.42 -8.96 11.47
C ILE A 91 42.20 -8.80 12.78
N ALA A 92 43.23 -7.96 12.79
CA ALA A 92 43.88 -7.52 14.02
C ALA A 92 42.95 -6.53 14.73
N ILE A 93 42.37 -6.93 15.86
CA ILE A 93 41.51 -6.07 16.67
C ILE A 93 42.40 -5.26 17.61
N ALA A 94 42.80 -4.07 17.20
CA ALA A 94 43.46 -3.10 18.08
C ALA A 94 42.39 -2.29 18.82
N GLY A 95 42.34 -2.38 20.16
CA GLY A 95 41.47 -1.55 21.00
C GLY A 95 40.74 -2.25 22.14
N GLU A 96 40.85 -3.57 22.27
CA GLU A 96 40.36 -4.27 23.47
C GLU A 96 41.47 -4.31 24.52
N VAL A 97 41.44 -3.33 25.44
CA VAL A 97 42.37 -3.23 26.56
C VAL A 97 41.62 -3.61 27.83
N HIS A 98 42.03 -4.71 28.46
CA HIS A 98 41.57 -5.06 29.80
C HIS A 98 42.63 -4.64 30.82
N LEU A 99 42.25 -3.77 31.75
CA LEU A 99 43.04 -3.49 32.95
C LEU A 99 42.74 -4.59 33.97
N TYR A 100 43.78 -5.29 34.43
CA TYR A 100 43.64 -6.39 35.38
C TYR A 100 42.93 -5.92 36.66
N ASP A 101 41.78 -6.53 36.95
CA ASP A 101 40.91 -6.20 38.09
C ASP A 101 40.97 -7.26 39.21
N GLY A 102 41.82 -8.29 39.05
CA GLY A 102 41.92 -9.42 39.98
C GLY A 102 41.11 -10.65 39.57
N SER A 103 40.32 -10.58 38.49
CA SER A 103 39.61 -11.74 37.94
C SER A 103 40.56 -12.69 37.22
N THR A 104 40.28 -14.00 37.33
CA THR A 104 41.00 -15.05 36.57
C THR A 104 40.44 -15.27 35.17
N GLU A 105 39.28 -14.68 34.85
CA GLU A 105 38.55 -14.89 33.60
C GLU A 105 38.11 -13.54 32.99
N TYR A 106 38.20 -13.43 31.67
CA TYR A 106 37.73 -12.28 30.89
C TYR A 106 36.81 -12.74 29.76
N GLU A 107 35.56 -12.30 29.78
CA GLU A 107 34.62 -12.53 28.68
C GLU A 107 34.89 -11.54 27.54
N LEU A 108 35.12 -12.08 26.33
CA LEU A 108 35.27 -11.28 25.12
C LEU A 108 33.98 -10.52 24.83
N LYS A 109 34.07 -9.22 24.55
CA LYS A 109 32.89 -8.38 24.25
C LYS A 109 32.22 -8.70 22.91
N ARG A 110 32.77 -9.60 22.10
CA ARG A 110 32.24 -9.98 20.77
C ARG A 110 31.94 -11.47 20.70
N ALA A 111 30.76 -11.78 20.18
CA ALA A 111 30.18 -13.13 20.20
C ALA A 111 30.70 -14.09 19.11
N LEU A 112 31.48 -13.63 18.13
CA LEU A 112 31.99 -14.49 17.03
C LEU A 112 33.51 -14.36 16.89
N VAL A 113 34.23 -15.15 17.69
CA VAL A 113 35.67 -15.39 17.54
C VAL A 113 35.87 -16.90 17.41
N LYS A 114 36.52 -17.35 16.33
CA LYS A 114 36.80 -18.78 16.10
C LYS A 114 37.86 -19.31 17.06
N GLU A 115 38.95 -18.56 17.23
CA GLU A 115 40.06 -18.86 18.12
C GLU A 115 40.86 -17.57 18.42
N VAL A 116 41.49 -17.49 19.59
CA VAL A 116 42.42 -16.42 19.95
C VAL A 116 43.84 -16.92 19.72
N VAL A 117 44.58 -16.29 18.81
CA VAL A 117 45.92 -16.75 18.40
C VAL A 117 47.03 -16.23 19.31
N ARG A 118 46.92 -14.98 19.78
CA ARG A 118 47.92 -14.33 20.63
C ARG A 118 47.27 -13.24 21.46
N ILE A 119 47.73 -13.09 22.71
CA ILE A 119 47.40 -12.00 23.60
C ILE A 119 48.71 -11.28 23.90
N GLU A 120 48.73 -9.95 23.83
CA GLU A 120 49.91 -9.16 24.20
C GLU A 120 49.52 -8.24 25.36
N GLY A 121 50.33 -8.20 26.41
CA GLY A 121 50.06 -7.43 27.61
C GLY A 121 51.31 -6.79 28.20
N THR A 122 51.13 -5.85 29.12
CA THR A 122 52.23 -5.31 29.93
C THR A 122 51.89 -5.51 31.40
N PHE A 123 52.80 -6.13 32.15
CA PHE A 123 52.66 -6.31 33.60
C PHE A 123 53.88 -5.70 34.28
N GLY A 124 53.66 -4.70 35.15
CA GLY A 124 54.75 -4.02 35.86
C GLY A 124 55.76 -3.28 34.97
N GLY A 125 55.37 -2.90 33.74
CA GLY A 125 56.24 -2.20 32.78
C GLY A 125 57.10 -3.10 31.89
N ALA A 126 56.99 -4.43 32.03
CA ALA A 126 57.60 -5.39 31.11
C ALA A 126 56.55 -6.00 30.16
N PRO A 127 56.87 -6.18 28.87
CA PRO A 127 55.96 -6.84 27.93
C PRO A 127 55.88 -8.34 28.24
N ILE A 128 54.65 -8.85 28.32
CA ILE A 128 54.34 -10.28 28.42
C ILE A 128 53.56 -10.69 27.16
N THR A 129 53.94 -11.83 26.59
CA THR A 129 53.27 -12.47 25.44
C THR A 129 52.57 -13.73 25.91
#